data_AF-A0A832ZBG8-F1
#
_entry.id   AF-A0A832ZBG8-F1
#
_cell.length_a   1.000
_cell.length_b   1.000
_cell.length_c   1.000
_cell.angle_alpha   90.00
_cell.angle_beta   90.00
_cell.angle_gamma   90.00
#
_symmetry.space_group_name_H-M   'P 1'
#
loop_
_entity.id
_entity.type
_entity.pdbx_description
1 polymer ?
#
loop_
_entity_poly.entity_id
_entity_poly.type
_entity_poly.pdbx_seq_one_letter_code
_entity_poly.pdbx_strand_id
1 'polypeptide(L)' 'MYLTKEEERIYNGEYGEILEVAMNLLVSLGDIYGAERLVEISSA' A
#
# COMPACT_ATOMS: atom_id res chain seq x y z
N MET A 1 8.27 3.43 -1.38
CA MET A 1 7.08 4.17 -1.88
C MET A 1 6.74 5.36 -0.98
N TYR A 2 6.11 6.41 -1.52
CA TYR A 2 5.46 7.49 -0.75
C TYR A 2 4.01 7.12 -0.48
N LEU A 3 3.69 6.87 0.79
CA LEU A 3 2.35 6.51 1.24
C LEU A 3 1.62 7.74 1.81
N THR A 4 0.31 7.77 1.66
CA THR A 4 -0.56 8.67 2.40
C THR A 4 -0.68 8.21 3.85
N LYS A 5 -1.12 9.11 4.76
CA LYS A 5 -1.33 8.75 6.17
C LYS A 5 -2.30 7.58 6.35
N GLU A 6 -3.29 7.43 5.47
CA GLU A 6 -4.22 6.29 5.55
C GLU A 6 -3.54 4.98 5.15
N GLU A 7 -2.79 4.99 4.05
CA GLU A 7 -2.01 3.84 3.59
C GLU A 7 -0.95 3.41 4.60
N GLU A 8 -0.27 4.36 5.27
CA GLU A 8 0.67 4.09 6.36
C GLU A 8 -0.02 3.37 7.52
N ARG A 9 -1.22 3.81 7.90
CA ARG A 9 -1.99 3.17 8.99
C ARG A 9 -2.44 1.76 8.61
N ILE A 10 -2.81 1.53 7.35
CA ILE A 10 -3.09 0.18 6.83
C ILE A 10 -1.83 -0.69 6.88
N TYR A 11 -0.70 -0.16 6.39
CA TYR A 11 0.59 -0.84 6.42
C TYR A 11 1.06 -1.19 7.84
N ASN A 12 0.74 -0.35 8.82
CA ASN A 12 1.04 -0.57 10.25
C ASN A 12 0.02 -1.49 10.96
N GLY A 13 -0.93 -2.08 10.25
CA GLY A 13 -1.88 -3.04 10.80
C GLY A 13 -3.07 -2.42 11.55
N GLU A 14 -3.26 -1.11 11.52
CA GLU A 14 -4.38 -0.46 12.24
C GLU A 14 -5.77 -0.82 11.69
N TYR A 15 -5.82 -1.36 10.47
CA TYR A 15 -7.04 -1.78 9.78
C TYR A 15 -7.19 -3.31 9.71
N GLY A 16 -6.34 -4.05 10.41
CA GLY A 16 -6.39 -5.51 10.50
C GLY A 16 -5.48 -6.24 9.50
N GLU A 17 -5.24 -7.51 9.81
CA GLU A 17 -4.21 -8.35 9.18
C GLU A 17 -4.36 -8.51 7.66
N ILE A 18 -5.59 -8.65 7.15
CA ILE A 18 -5.81 -8.84 5.70
C ILE A 18 -5.33 -7.61 4.91
N LEU A 19 -5.67 -6.42 5.39
CA LEU A 19 -5.30 -5.17 4.72
C LEU A 19 -3.81 -4.86 4.91
N GLU A 20 -3.25 -5.19 6.07
CA GLU A 20 -1.81 -5.12 6.32
C GLU A 20 -1.01 -5.97 5.32
N VAL A 21 -1.38 -7.24 5.16
CA VAL A 21 -0.71 -8.16 4.23
C VAL A 21 -0.85 -7.68 2.79
N ALA A 22 -2.03 -7.22 2.40
CA ALA A 22 -2.26 -6.67 1.06
C ALA A 22 -1.40 -5.42 0.81
N MET A 23 -1.33 -4.48 1.77
CA MET A 23 -0.54 -3.27 1.65
C MET A 23 0.97 -3.57 1.63
N ASN A 24 1.45 -4.48 2.47
CA ASN A 24 2.83 -4.94 2.46
C ASN A 24 3.24 -5.52 1.11
N LEU A 25 2.36 -6.32 0.48
CA LEU A 25 2.59 -6.85 -0.87
C LEU A 25 2.72 -5.71 -1.90
N LEU A 26 1.82 -4.74 -1.88
CA LEU A 26 1.83 -3.61 -2.82
C LEU A 26 3.09 -2.74 -2.65
N VAL A 27 3.49 -2.43 -1.41
CA VAL A 27 4.72 -1.67 -1.11
C VAL A 27 5.94 -2.42 -1.60
N SER A 28 6.02 -3.72 -1.33
CA SER A 28 7.15 -4.56 -1.77
C SER A 28 7.28 -4.59 -3.28
N LEU A 29 6.16 -4.73 -4.00
CA LEU A 29 6.16 -4.66 -5.47
C LEU A 29 6.61 -3.27 -5.94
N GLY A 30 6.07 -2.21 -5.33
CA GLY A 30 6.45 -0.85 -5.66
C GLY A 30 7.94 -0.58 -5.47
N ASP A 31 8.53 -1.02 -4.36
CA ASP A 31 9.94 -0.82 -4.07
C ASP A 31 10.85 -1.61 -5.03
N ILE A 32 10.45 -2.82 -5.43
CA ILE A 32 11.20 -3.64 -6.41
C ILE A 32 11.17 -3.01 -7.82
N TYR A 33 10.04 -2.43 -8.22
CA TYR A 33 9.87 -1.84 -9.55
C TYR A 33 10.15 -0.32 -9.60
N GLY A 34 10.51 0.29 -8.47
CA GLY A 34 10.78 1.73 -8.38
C GLY A 34 9.53 2.61 -8.49
N ALA A 35 8.37 2.12 -8.07
CA ALA A 35 7.14 2.90 -8.02
C ALA A 35 7.18 3.94 -6.88
N GLU A 36 6.84 5.18 -7.20
CA GLU A 36 6.81 6.25 -6.20
C GLU A 36 5.54 6.26 -5.36
N ARG A 37 4.39 5.88 -5.92
CA ARG A 37 3.06 5.98 -5.28
C ARG A 37 2.07 4.98 -5.89
N LEU A 38 0.97 4.71 -5.18
CA LEU A 38 -0.17 3.99 -5.74
C LEU A 38 -0.88 4.81 -6.82
N VAL A 39 -1.60 4.11 -7.70
CA VAL A 39 -2.45 4.72 -8.73
C VAL A 39 -3.91 4.72 -8.29
N GLU A 40 -4.67 5.73 -8.71
CA GLU A 40 -6.11 5.74 -8.49
C GLU A 40 -6.79 4.63 -9.28
N ILE A 41 -7.84 4.05 -8.70
CA ILE A 41 -8.65 3.01 -9.36
C ILE A 41 -9.46 3.68 -10.47
N SER A 42 -9.20 3.29 -11.72
CA SER A 42 -9.91 3.82 -12.89
C SER A 42 -11.20 3.04 -13.23
N SER A 43 -11.39 1.85 -12.67
CA SER A 43 -12.60 1.02 -12.84
C SER A 43 -12.73 0.03 -11.69
N ALA A 44 -13.95 -0.15 -11.20
CA ALA A 44 -14.31 -1.13 -10.17
C ALA A 44 -15.16 -2.27 -10.75
#